data_AF-A0A7S1DCA2-F1
#
_entry.id   AF-A0A7S1DCA2-F1
#
_cell.length_a   1.000
_cell.length_b   1.000
_cell.length_c   1.000
_cell.angle_alpha   90.00
_cell.angle_beta   90.00
_cell.angle_gamma   90.00
#
_symmetry.space_group_name_H-M   'P 1'
#
loop_
_entity.id
_entity.type
_entity.pdbx_description
1 polymer ?
#
loop_
_entity_poly.entity_id
_entity_poly.type
_entity_poly.pdbx_seq_one_letter_code
_entity_poly.pdbx_strand_id
1 'polypeptide(L)'
;MPTNAGHRNYRKTFKTPRRPYEKERLDAELKLVGEYGLRCKREIWRVQYALAKLRKAARTLLTLDPKDPKRIFEGAALLRRMSRYGLLADDELELDFVLQLTTQKLLERRLQTKVYKQGL
;
A
#
# COMPACT_ATOMS: atom_id res chain seq x y z
N MET A 1 38.10 21.90 -6.92
CA MET A 1 37.73 21.32 -5.61
C MET A 1 36.55 20.39 -5.82
N PRO A 2 36.56 19.13 -5.35
CA PRO A 2 35.36 18.30 -5.43
C PRO A 2 34.34 18.91 -4.47
N THR A 3 33.21 19.37 -5.00
CA THR A 3 32.08 19.79 -4.17
C THR A 3 31.55 18.55 -3.47
N ASN A 4 31.44 18.61 -2.15
CA ASN A 4 30.87 17.57 -1.32
C ASN A 4 29.34 17.57 -1.51
N ALA A 5 28.90 17.24 -2.73
CA ALA A 5 27.51 17.31 -3.12
C ALA A 5 26.80 16.07 -2.56
N GLY A 6 26.00 16.27 -1.52
CA GLY A 6 25.19 15.23 -0.92
C GLY A 6 24.09 14.74 -1.89
N HIS A 7 24.41 13.79 -2.76
CA HIS A 7 23.48 13.22 -3.75
C HIS A 7 22.46 12.22 -3.16
N ARG A 8 22.16 12.30 -1.85
CA ARG A 8 21.24 11.37 -1.19
C ARG A 8 19.80 11.80 -1.39
N ASN A 9 19.01 10.91 -1.98
CA ASN A 9 17.58 11.14 -2.21
C ASN A 9 16.75 10.86 -0.95
N TYR A 10 15.94 11.83 -0.53
CA TYR A 10 14.94 11.68 0.54
C TYR A 10 13.53 11.81 -0.04
N ARG A 11 12.60 10.96 0.40
CA ARG A 11 11.21 10.98 -0.08
C ARG A 11 10.23 10.82 1.07
N LYS A 12 9.06 11.46 0.94
CA LYS A 12 7.96 11.27 1.89
C LYS A 12 7.30 9.92 1.71
N THR A 13 6.96 9.29 2.83
CA THR A 13 6.33 7.96 2.90
C THR A 13 4.85 8.01 3.28
N PHE A 14 4.30 9.20 3.54
CA PHE A 14 2.90 9.42 3.92
C PHE A 14 2.39 10.72 3.31
N LYS A 15 1.07 10.88 3.30
CA LYS A 15 0.39 12.12 2.92
C LYS A 15 -0.67 12.43 3.97
N THR A 16 -0.73 13.68 4.41
CA THR A 16 -1.75 14.15 5.36
C THR A 16 -3.13 14.23 4.69
N PRO A 17 -4.22 13.92 5.43
CA PRO A 17 -5.57 14.05 4.93
C PRO A 17 -5.89 15.52 4.62
N ARG A 18 -6.75 15.76 3.63
CA ARG A 18 -7.15 17.12 3.24
C ARG A 18 -8.02 17.81 4.29
N ARG A 19 -8.93 17.05 4.92
CA ARG A 19 -9.84 17.52 5.96
C ARG A 19 -9.39 16.96 7.32
N PRO A 20 -8.81 17.80 8.20
CA PRO A 20 -8.28 17.32 9.48
C PRO A 20 -9.36 16.84 10.45
N TYR A 21 -10.53 17.48 10.51
CA TYR A 21 -11.54 17.23 11.53
C TYR A 21 -12.83 16.60 10.98
N GLU A 22 -12.67 15.53 10.21
CA GLU A 22 -13.79 14.75 9.66
C GLU A 22 -14.07 13.57 10.59
N LYS A 23 -15.25 13.58 11.23
CA LYS A 23 -15.63 12.61 12.27
C LYS A 23 -15.51 11.16 11.77
N GLU A 24 -16.11 10.86 10.62
CA GLU A 24 -16.09 9.53 10.01
C GLU A 24 -14.66 8.99 9.80
N ARG A 25 -13.75 9.86 9.33
CA ARG A 25 -12.34 9.50 9.13
C ARG A 25 -11.64 9.26 10.46
N LEU A 26 -11.87 10.11 11.46
CA LEU A 26 -11.26 9.99 12.78
C LEU A 26 -11.68 8.67 13.46
N ASP A 27 -12.97 8.35 13.40
CA ASP A 27 -13.56 7.14 13.97
C ASP A 27 -13.04 5.89 13.26
N ALA A 28 -13.03 5.88 11.92
CA ALA A 28 -12.49 4.76 11.14
C ALA A 28 -11.00 4.54 11.39
N GLU A 29 -10.21 5.62 11.44
CA GLU A 29 -8.79 5.51 11.78
C GLU A 29 -8.59 5.08 13.24
N LEU A 30 -9.50 5.41 14.16
CA LEU A 30 -9.36 5.05 15.58
C LEU A 30 -9.62 3.56 15.77
N LYS A 31 -10.64 3.03 15.09
CA LYS A 31 -10.91 1.60 14.99
C LYS A 31 -9.68 0.83 14.49
N LEU A 32 -9.07 1.28 13.39
CA LEU A 32 -7.85 0.64 12.86
C LEU A 32 -6.65 0.73 13.82
N VAL A 33 -6.50 1.83 14.56
CA VAL A 33 -5.44 1.95 15.57
C VAL A 33 -5.64 0.91 16.68
N GLY A 34 -6.88 0.76 17.17
CA GLY A 34 -7.22 -0.21 18.21
C GLY A 34 -7.03 -1.66 17.76
N GLU A 35 -7.57 -2.03 16.59
CA GLU A 35 -7.53 -3.39 16.06
C GLU A 35 -6.10 -3.89 15.79
N TYR A 36 -5.24 -3.02 15.26
CA TYR A 36 -3.88 -3.41 14.84
C TYR A 36 -2.77 -2.91 15.79
N GLY A 37 -3.12 -2.32 16.93
CA GLY A 37 -2.17 -1.85 17.94
C GLY A 37 -1.16 -0.82 17.40
N LEU A 38 -1.64 0.19 16.67
CA LEU A 38 -0.78 1.19 16.03
C LEU A 38 -0.44 2.34 16.98
N ARG A 39 0.82 2.80 17.01
CA ARG A 39 1.22 3.89 17.90
C ARG A 39 0.66 5.25 17.48
N CYS A 40 0.60 5.53 16.17
CA CYS A 40 0.17 6.83 15.67
C CYS A 40 -0.53 6.76 14.32
N LYS A 41 -1.39 7.75 14.04
CA LYS A 41 -2.15 7.87 12.77
C LYS A 41 -1.26 7.95 11.54
N ARG A 42 -0.02 8.44 11.70
CA ARG A 42 0.98 8.46 10.62
C ARG A 42 1.28 7.06 10.08
N GLU A 43 1.20 6.01 10.89
CA GLU A 43 1.39 4.63 10.41
C GLU A 43 0.28 4.22 9.45
N ILE A 44 -0.97 4.59 9.74
CA ILE A 44 -2.11 4.41 8.83
C ILE A 44 -1.86 5.17 7.51
N TRP A 45 -1.47 6.45 7.60
CA TRP A 45 -1.25 7.27 6.41
C TRP A 45 -0.10 6.76 5.53
N ARG A 46 0.90 6.07 6.10
CA ARG A 46 1.95 5.40 5.32
C ARG A 46 1.39 4.23 4.51
N VAL A 47 0.55 3.40 5.13
CA VAL A 47 -0.08 2.26 4.47
C VAL A 47 -1.06 2.73 3.39
N GLN A 48 -1.90 3.72 3.71
CA GLN A 48 -2.80 4.34 2.73
C GLN A 48 -2.04 4.94 1.55
N TYR A 49 -0.91 5.61 1.80
CA TYR A 49 -0.08 6.18 0.75
C TYR A 49 0.57 5.11 -0.14
N ALA A 50 1.04 4.00 0.44
CA ALA A 50 1.57 2.87 -0.32
C ALA A 50 0.48 2.22 -1.19
N LEU A 51 -0.69 1.96 -0.62
CA LEU A 51 -1.87 1.43 -1.31
C LEU A 51 -2.32 2.35 -2.45
N ALA A 52 -2.34 3.67 -2.23
CA ALA A 52 -2.68 4.65 -3.26
C ALA A 52 -1.70 4.62 -4.45
N LYS A 53 -0.40 4.38 -4.21
CA LYS A 53 0.59 4.19 -5.29
C LYS A 53 0.34 2.92 -6.09
N LEU A 54 0.04 1.81 -5.40
CA LEU A 54 -0.26 0.54 -6.04
C LEU A 54 -1.52 0.65 -6.92
N ARG A 55 -2.61 1.20 -6.38
CA ARG A 55 -3.85 1.44 -7.14
C ARG A 55 -3.65 2.43 -8.28
N LYS A 56 -2.78 3.43 -8.14
CA LYS A 56 -2.44 4.33 -9.25
C LYS A 56 -1.75 3.57 -10.39
N ALA A 57 -0.77 2.72 -10.06
CA ALA A 57 -0.08 1.89 -11.05
C ALA A 57 -1.04 0.93 -11.76
N ALA A 58 -1.91 0.23 -11.00
CA ALA A 58 -2.92 -0.65 -11.59
C ALA A 58 -3.86 0.11 -12.55
N ARG A 59 -4.38 1.28 -12.15
CA ARG A 59 -5.24 2.11 -13.03
C ARG A 59 -4.55 2.52 -14.33
N THR A 60 -3.27 2.92 -14.27
CA THR A 60 -2.52 3.29 -15.49
C THR A 60 -2.23 2.11 -16.40
N LEU A 61 -2.16 0.89 -15.86
CA LEU A 61 -1.94 -0.32 -16.66
C LEU A 61 -3.25 -0.81 -17.29
N LEU A 62 -4.37 -0.68 -16.57
CA LEU A 62 -5.69 -1.09 -17.06
C LEU A 62 -6.20 -0.21 -18.22
N THR A 63 -5.71 1.02 -18.35
CA THR A 63 -6.01 1.88 -19.51
C THR A 63 -5.29 1.49 -20.80
N LEU A 64 -4.23 0.68 -20.72
CA LEU A 64 -3.47 0.22 -21.88
C LEU A 64 -4.13 -1.03 -22.48
N ASP A 65 -3.87 -1.29 -23.76
CA ASP A 65 -4.33 -2.53 -24.41
C ASP A 65 -3.73 -3.78 -23.73
N PRO A 66 -4.47 -4.89 -23.58
CA PRO A 66 -3.94 -6.14 -23.02
C PRO A 66 -2.66 -6.65 -23.69
N LYS A 67 -2.44 -6.35 -24.98
CA LYS A 67 -1.26 -6.77 -25.73
C LYS A 67 -0.09 -5.78 -25.64
N ASP A 68 -0.28 -4.63 -24.98
CA ASP A 68 0.78 -3.64 -24.82
C ASP A 68 1.95 -4.23 -24.00
N PRO A 69 3.20 -4.15 -24.50
CA PRO A 69 4.36 -4.75 -23.83
C PRO A 69 4.58 -4.19 -22.43
N LYS A 70 4.24 -2.92 -22.19
CA LYS A 70 4.34 -2.28 -20.88
C LYS A 70 3.32 -2.86 -19.91
N ARG A 71 2.08 -3.10 -20.35
CA ARG A 71 1.04 -3.73 -19.53
C ARG A 71 1.43 -5.14 -19.12
N ILE A 72 1.96 -5.93 -20.05
CA ILE A 72 2.40 -7.31 -19.81
C ILE A 72 3.53 -7.34 -18.77
N PHE A 73 4.57 -6.52 -18.97
CA PHE A 73 5.74 -6.53 -18.10
C PHE A 73 5.46 -5.91 -16.72
N GLU A 74 4.97 -4.67 -16.67
CA GLU A 74 4.72 -3.97 -15.40
C GLU A 74 3.55 -4.60 -14.64
N GLY A 75 2.54 -5.13 -15.34
CA GLY A 75 1.40 -5.84 -14.75
C GLY A 75 1.84 -7.12 -14.05
N ALA A 76 2.60 -7.97 -14.74
CA ALA A 76 3.15 -9.19 -14.15
C ALA A 76 4.07 -8.87 -12.94
N ALA A 77 4.89 -7.83 -13.05
CA ALA A 77 5.76 -7.40 -11.95
C ALA A 77 4.97 -6.92 -10.73
N LEU A 78 3.86 -6.21 -10.94
CA LEU A 78 2.97 -5.74 -9.88
C LEU A 78 2.30 -6.93 -9.16
N LEU A 79 1.71 -7.86 -9.92
CA LEU A 79 1.07 -9.06 -9.38
C LEU A 79 2.06 -9.94 -8.61
N ARG A 80 3.25 -10.18 -9.17
CA ARG A 80 4.32 -10.93 -8.49
C ARG A 80 4.74 -10.29 -7.16
N ARG A 81 4.73 -8.96 -7.06
CA ARG A 81 5.01 -8.26 -5.80
C ARG A 81 3.89 -8.47 -4.78
N MET A 82 2.63 -8.42 -5.22
CA MET A 82 1.48 -8.60 -4.33
C MET A 82 1.37 -10.02 -3.79
N SER A 83 1.59 -11.03 -4.64
CA SER A 83 1.64 -12.44 -4.24
C SER A 83 2.77 -12.69 -3.23
N ARG A 84 3.99 -12.17 -3.46
CA ARG A 84 5.09 -12.27 -2.48
C ARG A 84 4.77 -11.67 -1.12
N TYR A 85 4.04 -10.56 -1.10
CA TYR A 85 3.59 -9.96 0.16
C TYR A 85 2.39 -10.67 0.76
N GLY A 86 1.80 -11.65 0.07
CA GLY A 86 0.61 -12.39 0.48
C GLY A 86 -0.61 -11.49 0.62
N LEU A 87 -0.75 -10.52 -0.29
CA LEU A 87 -1.89 -9.59 -0.37
C LEU A 87 -2.96 -10.07 -1.34
N LEU A 88 -2.58 -10.87 -2.33
CA LEU A 88 -3.46 -11.50 -3.30
C LEU A 88 -3.34 -13.01 -3.10
N ALA A 89 -4.46 -13.71 -3.18
CA ALA A 89 -4.48 -15.17 -3.26
C ALA A 89 -4.16 -15.62 -4.70
N ASP A 90 -3.86 -16.91 -4.88
CA ASP A 90 -3.40 -17.44 -6.18
C ASP A 90 -4.51 -17.43 -7.25
N ASP A 91 -5.76 -17.40 -6.83
CA ASP A 91 -6.97 -17.23 -7.64
C ASP A 91 -7.29 -15.76 -7.98
N GLU A 92 -6.71 -14.80 -7.26
CA GLU A 92 -6.95 -13.36 -7.42
C GLU A 92 -5.88 -12.66 -8.29
N LEU A 93 -5.13 -13.38 -9.14
CA LEU A 93 -3.97 -12.86 -9.88
C LEU A 93 -4.33 -11.98 -11.10
N GLU A 94 -5.23 -11.03 -10.93
CA GLU A 94 -5.60 -10.03 -11.94
C GLU A 94 -5.42 -8.59 -11.44
N LEU A 95 -5.24 -7.66 -12.38
CA LEU A 95 -5.01 -6.24 -12.05
C LEU A 95 -6.21 -5.59 -11.37
N ASP A 96 -7.42 -6.09 -11.59
CA ASP A 96 -8.65 -5.55 -11.01
C ASP A 96 -8.73 -5.82 -9.50
N PHE A 97 -8.25 -6.97 -9.02
CA PHE A 97 -8.16 -7.28 -7.59
C PHE A 97 -7.21 -6.32 -6.85
N VAL A 98 -6.17 -5.81 -7.52
CA VAL A 98 -5.27 -4.80 -6.95
C VAL A 98 -6.03 -3.49 -6.63
N LEU A 99 -7.08 -3.15 -7.38
CA LEU A 99 -7.92 -2.00 -7.10
C LEU A 99 -8.78 -2.19 -5.84
N GLN A 100 -9.20 -3.42 -5.57
CA GLN A 100 -10.08 -3.77 -4.45
C GLN A 100 -9.33 -3.90 -3.10
N LEU A 101 -7.99 -3.97 -3.12
CA LEU A 101 -7.17 -4.11 -1.91
C LEU A 101 -7.51 -3.10 -0.82
N THR A 102 -7.80 -3.56 0.40
CA THR A 102 -8.13 -2.70 1.54
C THR A 102 -6.91 -2.35 2.38
N THR A 103 -7.02 -1.31 3.22
CA THR A 103 -5.98 -0.95 4.20
C THR A 103 -5.73 -2.05 5.22
N GLN A 104 -6.78 -2.78 5.58
CA GLN A 104 -6.79 -3.90 6.52
C GLN A 104 -5.92 -5.04 6.01
N LYS A 105 -6.10 -5.47 4.75
CA LYS A 105 -5.31 -6.56 4.13
C LYS A 105 -3.81 -6.25 4.17
N LEU A 106 -3.41 -4.98 4.04
CA LEU A 106 -2.01 -4.55 4.22
C LEU A 106 -1.55 -4.56 5.68
N LEU A 107 -2.39 -4.09 6.62
CA LEU A 107 -2.06 -4.10 8.03
C LEU A 107 -1.90 -5.51 8.58
N GLU A 108 -2.66 -6.49 8.09
CA GLU A 108 -2.52 -7.91 8.42
C GLU A 108 -1.20 -8.56 7.98
N ARG A 109 -0.47 -7.92 7.05
CA ARG A 109 0.87 -8.35 6.63
C ARG A 109 1.98 -7.70 7.44
N ARG A 110 1.65 -6.82 8.39
CA ARG A 110 2.63 -6.24 9.33
C ARG A 110 3.12 -7.34 10.26
N LEU A 111 4.44 -7.40 10.47
CA LEU A 111 5.07 -8.43 11.32
C LEU A 111 4.42 -8.52 12.70
N GLN A 112 4.16 -7.38 13.35
CA GLN A 112 3.44 -7.31 14.63
C GLN A 112 2.12 -8.11 14.61
N THR A 113 1.29 -7.91 13.59
CA THR A 113 -0.01 -8.59 13.47
C THR A 113 0.16 -10.06 13.12
N LYS A 114 1.22 -10.42 12.38
CA LYS A 114 1.54 -11.81 12.06
C LYS A 114 1.97 -12.59 13.29
N VAL A 115 2.84 -12.01 14.10
CA VAL A 115 3.33 -12.58 15.37
C VAL A 115 2.15 -12.78 16.33
N TYR A 116 1.33 -11.74 16.53
CA TYR A 116 0.13 -11.83 17.36
C TYR A 116 -0.85 -12.92 16.89
N LYS A 117 -1.13 -13.01 15.58
CA LYS A 117 -1.99 -14.06 15.01
C LYS A 117 -1.38 -15.47 15.11
N GLN A 118 -0.06 -15.59 15.27
CA GLN A 118 0.63 -16.86 15.47
C GLN A 118 0.70 -17.27 16.95
N GLY A 119 0.22 -16.43 17.88
CA GLY A 119 0.27 -16.71 19.31
C GLY A 119 1.68 -16.64 19.91
N LEU A 120 2.61 -15.96 19.22
CA LEU A 120 3.96 -15.65 19.67
C LEU A 120 4.01 -14.25 20.29
#